data_AF-A0ABD3AVG5-F1
#
_entry.id   AF-A0ABD3AVG5-F1
#
_cell.length_a   1.000
_cell.length_b   1.000
_cell.length_c   1.000
_cell.angle_alpha   90.00
_cell.angle_beta   90.00
_cell.angle_gamma   90.00
#
_symmetry.space_group_name_H-M   'P 1'
#
loop_
_entity.id
_entity.type
_entity.pdbx_description
1 polymer ?
#
loop_
_entity_poly.entity_id
_entity_poly.type
_entity_poly.pdbx_seq_one_letter_code
_entity_poly.pdbx_strand_id
1 'polypeptide(L)'
;MDVPTRWNSTFLMLDSALPLKEAFGRLEQIDRNYKLNPSEDEWKVAYIVHDCLKKFYDATNHFSGNSFPTSNVFFPDICKLQLKLKEWENSDHYFIRNMAGPMKEKFEKYWDECCLVLAIAVVFDPRFKLALVEYNYNAIYGENAKKYVDRVRSAIVDLFVEYGGELNPSFGYACGSDVEESNFSGADKESDDISDDMFSNFDKCIGDN
;
A
#
# COMPACT_ATOMS: atom_id res chain seq x y z
N MET A 1 -1.56 -27.13 7.62
CA MET A 1 -1.20 -26.90 6.20
C MET A 1 -0.43 -25.60 6.15
N ASP A 2 0.89 -25.69 6.04
CA ASP A 2 1.75 -24.51 5.86
C ASP A 2 1.68 -24.06 4.41
N VAL A 3 1.08 -22.88 4.22
CA VAL A 3 1.11 -22.19 2.92
C VAL A 3 2.41 -21.38 2.89
N PRO A 4 3.27 -21.56 1.88
CA PRO A 4 4.62 -20.97 1.80
C PRO A 4 4.65 -19.44 1.56
N THR A 5 3.61 -18.71 1.96
CA THR A 5 3.65 -17.25 2.16
C THR A 5 2.61 -16.84 3.17
N ARG A 6 2.95 -16.93 4.46
CA ARG A 6 2.22 -16.22 5.51
C ARG A 6 3.20 -15.39 6.32
N TRP A 7 3.67 -14.29 5.72
CA TRP A 7 4.37 -13.25 6.47
C TRP A 7 3.55 -12.80 7.69
N ASN A 8 2.22 -12.86 7.59
CA ASN A 8 1.32 -12.64 8.74
C ASN A 8 1.48 -13.71 9.84
N SER A 9 1.65 -14.99 9.49
CA SER A 9 1.92 -16.03 10.50
C SER A 9 3.31 -15.91 11.09
N THR A 10 4.33 -15.61 10.28
CA THR A 10 5.69 -15.34 10.76
C THR A 10 5.71 -14.10 11.67
N PHE A 11 5.00 -13.03 11.29
CA PHE A 11 4.83 -11.84 12.11
C PHE A 11 4.17 -12.19 13.46
N LEU A 12 3.00 -12.84 13.45
CA LEU A 12 2.30 -13.21 14.69
C LEU A 12 3.14 -14.12 15.59
N MET A 13 3.91 -15.03 15.00
CA MET A 13 4.85 -15.88 15.73
C MET A 13 5.94 -15.02 16.40
N LEU A 14 6.55 -14.09 15.67
CA LEU A 14 7.60 -13.20 16.21
C LEU A 14 7.03 -12.24 17.27
N ASP A 15 5.87 -11.64 17.02
CA ASP A 15 5.16 -10.75 17.94
C ASP A 15 4.87 -11.45 19.28
N SER A 16 4.55 -12.75 19.23
CA SER A 16 4.37 -13.58 20.44
C SER A 16 5.68 -14.01 21.10
N ALA A 17 6.74 -14.27 20.31
CA ALA A 17 7.99 -14.85 20.79
C ALA A 17 8.98 -13.81 21.35
N LEU A 18 9.04 -12.61 20.77
CA LEU A 18 9.97 -11.54 21.18
C LEU A 18 9.81 -11.13 22.65
N PRO A 19 8.59 -10.96 23.21
CA PRO A 19 8.40 -10.67 24.63
C PRO A 19 8.93 -11.78 25.55
N LEU A 20 9.06 -13.00 25.04
CA LEU A 20 9.51 -14.17 25.80
C LEU A 20 11.03 -14.36 25.76
N LYS A 21 11.79 -13.46 25.12
CA LYS A 21 13.27 -13.55 25.02
C LYS A 21 13.94 -13.88 26.36
N GLU A 22 13.57 -13.16 27.43
CA GLU A 22 14.15 -13.41 28.76
C GLU A 22 13.77 -14.78 29.33
N ALA A 23 12.55 -15.25 29.06
CA ALA A 23 12.08 -16.55 29.52
C ALA A 23 12.87 -17.69 28.85
N PHE A 24 13.19 -17.57 27.56
CA PHE A 24 14.08 -18.50 26.86
C PHE A 24 15.49 -18.54 27.48
N GLY A 25 16.04 -17.37 27.80
CA GLY A 25 17.33 -17.26 28.48
C GLY A 25 17.33 -17.90 29.87
N ARG A 26 16.25 -17.73 30.64
CA ARG A 26 16.11 -18.41 31.95
C ARG A 26 15.95 -19.92 31.80
N LEU A 27 15.22 -20.39 30.79
CA LEU A 27 15.00 -21.81 30.55
C LEU A 27 16.32 -22.53 30.25
N GLU A 28 17.21 -21.92 29.46
CA GLU A 28 18.55 -22.44 29.19
C GLU A 28 19.41 -22.57 30.46
N GLN A 29 19.24 -21.67 31.43
CA GLN A 29 19.95 -21.75 32.71
C GLN A 29 19.42 -22.87 33.62
N ILE A 30 18.12 -23.17 33.53
CA ILE A 30 17.45 -24.16 34.39
C ILE A 30 17.57 -25.57 33.82
N ASP A 31 17.34 -25.75 32.53
CA ASP A 31 17.39 -27.04 31.83
C ASP A 31 18.64 -27.13 30.95
N ARG A 32 19.63 -27.90 31.42
CA ARG A 32 20.89 -28.13 30.70
C ARG A 32 20.72 -28.86 29.36
N ASN A 33 19.58 -29.48 29.11
CA ASN A 33 19.27 -30.14 27.84
C ASN A 33 18.62 -29.17 26.83
N TYR A 34 18.15 -28.01 27.27
CA TYR A 34 17.58 -27.00 26.39
C TYR A 34 18.67 -26.26 25.62
N LYS A 35 18.68 -26.42 24.29
CA LYS A 35 19.69 -25.84 23.38
C LYS A 35 19.07 -25.00 22.25
N LEU A 36 17.80 -24.63 22.39
CA LEU A 36 17.04 -23.93 21.36
C LEU A 36 16.94 -22.41 21.62
N ASN A 37 17.65 -21.89 22.64
CA ASN A 37 17.68 -20.45 22.87
C ASN A 37 18.42 -19.78 21.69
N PRO A 38 17.78 -18.85 20.97
CA PRO A 38 18.47 -18.08 19.94
C PRO A 38 19.60 -17.26 20.54
N SER A 39 20.67 -17.10 19.77
CA SER A 39 21.77 -16.19 20.09
C SER A 39 21.31 -14.72 20.11
N GLU A 40 22.10 -13.85 20.73
CA GLU A 40 21.79 -12.43 20.79
C GLU A 40 21.68 -11.79 19.40
N ASP A 41 22.47 -12.26 18.44
CA ASP A 41 22.40 -11.77 17.06
C ASP A 41 21.17 -12.29 16.31
N GLU A 42 20.74 -13.54 16.56
CA GLU A 42 19.47 -14.06 16.03
C GLU A 42 18.26 -13.32 16.60
N TRP A 43 18.29 -12.94 17.88
CA TRP A 43 17.26 -12.08 18.47
C TRP A 43 17.21 -10.70 17.80
N LYS A 44 18.36 -10.07 17.52
CA LYS A 44 18.40 -8.80 16.79
C LYS A 44 17.80 -8.92 15.39
N VAL A 45 18.15 -9.99 14.67
CA VAL A 45 17.56 -10.29 13.35
C VAL A 45 16.04 -10.44 13.48
N ALA A 46 15.56 -11.17 14.49
CA ALA A 46 14.13 -11.36 14.73
C ALA A 46 13.38 -10.04 14.97
N TYR A 47 13.95 -9.11 15.74
CA TYR A 47 13.36 -7.76 15.93
C TYR A 47 13.26 -6.98 14.62
N ILE A 48 14.32 -6.95 13.82
CA ILE A 48 14.35 -6.20 12.57
C ILE A 48 13.35 -6.80 11.57
N VAL A 49 13.31 -8.13 11.45
CA VAL A 49 12.34 -8.83 10.60
C VAL A 49 10.92 -8.59 11.08
N HIS A 50 10.66 -8.65 12.40
CA HIS A 50 9.35 -8.34 12.96
C HIS A 50 8.86 -6.95 12.54
N ASP A 51 9.70 -5.91 12.70
CA ASP A 51 9.31 -4.54 12.37
C ASP A 51 9.04 -4.34 10.88
N CYS A 52 9.79 -5.03 10.03
CA CYS A 52 9.50 -5.09 8.60
C CYS A 52 8.14 -5.75 8.35
N LEU A 53 7.94 -6.98 8.84
CA LEU A 53 6.70 -7.73 8.60
C LEU A 53 5.46 -7.05 9.20
N LYS A 54 5.61 -6.27 10.28
CA LYS A 54 4.54 -5.48 10.87
C LYS A 54 3.88 -4.55 9.87
N LYS A 55 4.66 -3.89 9.00
CA LYS A 55 4.13 -3.00 7.96
C LYS A 55 3.17 -3.71 7.00
N PHE A 56 3.46 -4.96 6.66
CA PHE A 56 2.60 -5.78 5.83
C PHE A 56 1.38 -6.28 6.58
N TYR A 57 1.57 -6.66 7.84
CA TYR A 57 0.48 -7.10 8.70
C TYR A 57 -0.55 -6.00 8.93
N ASP A 58 -0.10 -4.79 9.27
CA ASP A 58 -0.96 -3.62 9.49
C ASP A 58 -1.76 -3.28 8.23
N ALA A 59 -1.11 -3.25 7.06
CA ALA A 59 -1.79 -3.03 5.79
C ALA A 59 -2.80 -4.14 5.46
N THR A 60 -2.45 -5.42 5.70
CA THR A 60 -3.38 -6.55 5.49
C THR A 60 -4.60 -6.44 6.41
N ASN A 61 -4.39 -6.07 7.68
CA ASN A 61 -5.48 -5.87 8.63
C ASN A 61 -6.36 -4.68 8.24
N HIS A 62 -5.77 -3.59 7.75
CA HIS A 62 -6.53 -2.47 7.20
C HIS A 62 -7.40 -2.92 6.01
N PHE A 63 -6.87 -3.75 5.12
CA PHE A 63 -7.60 -4.31 3.98
C PHE A 63 -8.72 -5.28 4.41
N SER A 64 -8.45 -6.09 5.44
CA SER A 64 -9.35 -7.16 5.89
C SER A 64 -10.42 -6.67 6.87
N GLY A 65 -10.17 -5.56 7.57
CA GLY A 65 -11.06 -5.00 8.57
C GLY A 65 -12.18 -4.13 8.00
N ASN A 66 -12.13 -3.80 6.71
CA ASN A 66 -13.11 -2.93 6.08
C ASN A 66 -14.18 -3.76 5.36
N SER A 67 -15.45 -3.61 5.74
CA SER A 67 -16.57 -4.37 5.13
C SER A 67 -16.84 -3.96 3.68
N PHE A 68 -16.43 -2.74 3.32
CA PHE A 68 -16.52 -2.19 1.97
C PHE A 68 -15.18 -1.57 1.61
N PRO A 69 -14.21 -2.38 1.19
CA PRO A 69 -12.94 -1.86 0.77
C PRO A 69 -13.15 -0.98 -0.48
N THR A 70 -13.00 0.34 -0.36
CA THR A 70 -13.02 1.27 -1.49
C THR A 70 -11.59 1.54 -1.96
N SER A 71 -11.33 1.33 -3.25
CA SER A 71 -9.98 1.32 -3.85
C SER A 71 -9.16 2.61 -3.62
N ASN A 72 -9.86 3.73 -3.51
CA ASN A 72 -9.32 5.05 -3.16
C ASN A 72 -8.62 5.08 -1.79
N VAL A 73 -9.07 4.27 -0.82
CA VAL A 73 -8.47 4.20 0.52
C VAL A 73 -7.21 3.32 0.52
N PHE A 74 -7.17 2.23 -0.25
CA PHE A 74 -6.04 1.30 -0.20
C PHE A 74 -4.92 1.61 -1.18
N PHE A 75 -5.21 2.31 -2.27
CA PHE A 75 -4.17 2.62 -3.26
C PHE A 75 -2.94 3.29 -2.61
N PRO A 76 -3.07 4.30 -1.73
CA PRO A 76 -1.92 4.86 -1.01
C PRO A 76 -1.14 3.83 -0.19
N ASP A 77 -1.82 2.95 0.54
CA ASP A 77 -1.15 1.94 1.38
C ASP A 77 -0.42 0.89 0.55
N ILE A 78 -1.00 0.47 -0.57
CA ILE A 78 -0.36 -0.44 -1.52
C ILE A 78 0.88 0.24 -2.15
N CYS A 79 0.78 1.52 -2.51
CA CYS A 79 1.93 2.30 -2.98
C CYS A 79 3.05 2.39 -1.92
N LYS A 80 2.70 2.60 -0.65
CA LYS A 80 3.69 2.60 0.46
C LYS A 80 4.39 1.25 0.59
N LEU A 81 3.66 0.14 0.53
CA LEU A 81 4.25 -1.19 0.58
C LEU A 81 5.23 -1.41 -0.57
N GLN A 82 4.89 -0.97 -1.77
CA GLN A 82 5.77 -1.06 -2.94
C GLN A 82 7.06 -0.25 -2.75
N LEU A 83 6.98 0.95 -2.18
CA LEU A 83 8.16 1.75 -1.84
C LEU A 83 9.02 1.08 -0.77
N LYS A 84 8.39 0.53 0.28
CA LYS A 84 9.11 -0.18 1.35
C LYS A 84 9.85 -1.42 0.85
N LEU A 85 9.25 -2.17 -0.07
CA LEU A 85 9.94 -3.31 -0.71
C LEU A 85 11.18 -2.87 -1.47
N LYS A 86 11.11 -1.77 -2.22
CA LYS A 86 12.26 -1.20 -2.94
C LYS A 86 13.35 -0.70 -2.00
N GLU A 87 12.97 -0.09 -0.88
CA GLU A 87 13.93 0.30 0.17
C GLU A 87 14.64 -0.94 0.73
N TRP A 88 13.89 -2.02 1.02
CA TRP A 88 14.43 -3.22 1.64
C TRP A 88 15.33 -4.04 0.72
N GLU A 89 15.07 -4.06 -0.59
CA GLU A 89 16.00 -4.64 -1.57
C GLU A 89 17.39 -4.00 -1.52
N ASN A 90 17.46 -2.73 -1.13
CA ASN A 90 18.69 -1.95 -1.02
C ASN A 90 19.17 -1.80 0.44
N SER A 91 18.60 -2.56 1.37
CA SER A 91 18.99 -2.49 2.79
C SER A 91 20.44 -2.90 3.03
N ASP A 92 21.09 -2.30 4.02
CA ASP A 92 22.41 -2.73 4.49
C ASP A 92 22.39 -4.13 5.11
N HIS A 93 21.22 -4.55 5.62
CA HIS A 93 21.02 -5.86 6.22
C HIS A 93 20.82 -6.93 5.15
N TYR A 94 21.79 -7.82 4.98
CA TYR A 94 21.74 -8.92 4.01
C TYR A 94 20.47 -9.77 4.12
N PHE A 95 20.02 -10.08 5.34
CA PHE A 95 18.82 -10.88 5.55
C PHE A 95 17.52 -10.15 5.14
N ILE A 96 17.47 -8.82 5.25
CA ILE A 96 16.34 -8.03 4.76
C ILE A 96 16.32 -8.02 3.24
N ARG A 97 17.47 -7.86 2.56
CA ARG A 97 17.54 -7.97 1.10
C ARG A 97 17.09 -9.33 0.59
N ASN A 98 17.56 -10.41 1.23
CA ASN A 98 17.17 -11.78 0.89
C ASN A 98 15.67 -12.03 1.09
N MET A 99 15.06 -11.39 2.08
CA MET A 99 13.62 -11.46 2.30
C MET A 99 12.86 -10.61 1.27
N ALA A 100 13.32 -9.40 0.98
CA ALA A 100 12.63 -8.42 0.15
C ALA A 100 12.42 -8.88 -1.29
N GLY A 101 13.42 -9.54 -1.91
CA GLY A 101 13.33 -9.99 -3.31
C GLY A 101 12.12 -10.90 -3.58
N PRO A 102 12.00 -12.06 -2.91
CA PRO A 102 10.84 -12.94 -3.05
C PRO A 102 9.51 -12.30 -2.63
N MET A 103 9.53 -11.38 -1.66
CA MET A 103 8.33 -10.63 -1.25
C MET A 103 7.85 -9.72 -2.37
N LYS A 104 8.77 -8.98 -2.98
CA LYS A 104 8.50 -8.05 -4.05
C LYS A 104 8.04 -8.77 -5.32
N GLU A 105 8.69 -9.87 -5.71
CA GLU A 105 8.27 -10.64 -6.88
C GLU A 105 6.80 -11.08 -6.78
N LYS A 106 6.38 -11.56 -5.60
CA LYS A 106 4.99 -11.92 -5.34
C LYS A 106 4.07 -10.71 -5.35
N PHE A 107 4.50 -9.59 -4.78
CA PHE A 107 3.74 -8.34 -4.76
C PHE A 107 3.54 -7.78 -6.18
N GLU A 108 4.59 -7.73 -6.99
CA GLU A 108 4.58 -7.19 -8.35
C GLU A 108 3.61 -7.94 -9.26
N LYS A 109 3.50 -9.27 -9.09
CA LYS A 109 2.51 -10.07 -9.82
C LYS A 109 1.08 -9.54 -9.64
N TYR A 110 0.69 -9.19 -8.42
CA TYR A 110 -0.64 -8.63 -8.16
C TYR A 110 -0.72 -7.17 -8.58
N TRP A 111 0.34 -6.40 -8.30
CA TRP A 111 0.41 -4.98 -8.64
C TRP A 111 0.18 -4.74 -10.14
N ASP A 112 0.83 -5.51 -11.01
CA ASP A 112 0.68 -5.34 -12.46
C ASP A 112 -0.73 -5.63 -12.98
N GLU A 113 -1.46 -6.54 -12.32
CA GLU A 113 -2.84 -6.91 -12.68
C GLU A 113 -3.86 -5.85 -12.19
N CYS A 114 -3.68 -5.31 -10.98
CA CYS A 114 -4.70 -4.46 -10.35
C CYS A 114 -4.40 -2.96 -10.32
N CYS A 115 -3.14 -2.54 -10.52
CA CYS A 115 -2.73 -1.14 -10.32
C CYS A 115 -3.54 -0.15 -11.17
N LEU A 116 -3.87 -0.51 -12.42
CA LEU A 116 -4.65 0.35 -13.31
C LEU A 116 -6.07 0.56 -12.80
N VAL A 117 -6.75 -0.51 -12.36
CA VAL A 117 -8.13 -0.43 -11.85
C VAL A 117 -8.17 0.36 -10.55
N LEU A 118 -7.20 0.14 -9.66
CA LEU A 118 -7.08 0.91 -8.41
C LEU A 118 -6.84 2.40 -8.70
N ALA A 119 -5.95 2.72 -9.65
CA ALA A 119 -5.68 4.09 -10.05
C ALA A 119 -6.91 4.77 -10.66
N ILE A 120 -7.66 4.10 -11.55
CA ILE A 120 -8.90 4.66 -12.12
C ILE A 120 -9.92 4.95 -11.01
N ALA A 121 -10.10 4.03 -10.07
CA ALA A 121 -11.02 4.23 -8.95
C ALA A 121 -10.62 5.41 -8.04
N VAL A 122 -9.30 5.63 -7.84
CA VAL A 122 -8.79 6.83 -7.16
C VAL A 122 -9.11 8.10 -7.94
N VAL A 123 -8.97 8.09 -9.27
CA VAL A 123 -9.26 9.28 -10.08
C VAL A 123 -10.73 9.65 -10.04
N PHE A 124 -11.63 8.66 -9.93
CA PHE A 124 -13.05 8.89 -9.74
C PHE A 124 -13.43 9.33 -8.32
N ASP A 125 -12.51 9.27 -7.34
CA ASP A 125 -12.71 9.93 -6.05
C ASP A 125 -12.52 11.45 -6.20
N PRO A 126 -13.56 12.27 -5.97
CA PRO A 126 -13.50 13.72 -6.13
C PRO A 126 -12.43 14.40 -5.27
N ARG A 127 -12.00 13.77 -4.16
CA ARG A 127 -11.00 14.32 -3.23
C ARG A 127 -9.57 14.21 -3.74
N PHE A 128 -9.27 13.17 -4.52
CA PHE A 128 -7.89 12.83 -4.88
C PHE A 128 -7.59 13.10 -6.35
N LYS A 129 -8.52 12.73 -7.24
CA LYS A 129 -8.39 12.88 -8.70
C LYS A 129 -7.08 12.27 -9.20
N LEU A 130 -6.57 12.77 -10.33
CA LEU A 130 -5.33 12.31 -10.94
C LEU A 130 -4.07 12.69 -10.12
N ALA A 131 -4.16 13.73 -9.30
CA ALA A 131 -3.02 14.25 -8.53
C ALA A 131 -2.43 13.20 -7.57
N LEU A 132 -3.27 12.42 -6.89
CA LEU A 132 -2.79 11.38 -5.97
C LEU A 132 -2.10 10.24 -6.73
N VAL A 133 -2.58 9.88 -7.92
CA VAL A 133 -1.95 8.87 -8.77
C VAL A 133 -0.60 9.38 -9.27
N GLU A 134 -0.53 10.63 -9.72
CA GLU A 134 0.71 11.27 -10.15
C GLU A 134 1.75 11.30 -9.02
N TYR A 135 1.36 11.74 -7.82
CA TYR A 135 2.26 11.76 -6.65
C TYR A 135 2.85 10.37 -6.36
N ASN A 136 2.00 9.35 -6.25
CA ASN A 136 2.45 7.99 -5.94
C ASN A 136 3.29 7.37 -7.05
N TYR A 137 2.91 7.56 -8.32
CA TYR A 137 3.66 7.00 -9.45
C TYR A 137 4.99 7.71 -9.64
N ASN A 138 5.09 9.01 -9.36
CA ASN A 138 6.39 9.70 -9.32
C ASN A 138 7.32 9.11 -8.25
N ALA A 139 6.79 8.84 -7.05
CA ALA A 139 7.59 8.19 -6.01
C ALA A 139 8.02 6.76 -6.39
N ILE A 140 7.15 5.98 -7.03
CA ILE A 140 7.43 4.57 -7.37
C ILE A 140 8.34 4.47 -8.60
N TYR A 141 8.07 5.22 -9.66
CA TYR A 141 8.68 5.01 -10.99
C TYR A 141 9.66 6.11 -11.41
N GLY A 142 9.74 7.21 -10.66
CA GLY A 142 10.62 8.34 -10.98
C GLY A 142 10.35 8.89 -12.38
N GLU A 143 11.40 8.98 -13.20
CA GLU A 143 11.31 9.50 -14.58
C GLU A 143 10.31 8.74 -15.48
N ASN A 144 10.05 7.46 -15.17
CA ASN A 144 9.10 6.65 -15.94
C ASN A 144 7.64 6.88 -15.54
N ALA A 145 7.36 7.64 -14.48
CA ALA A 145 6.02 7.82 -13.94
C ALA A 145 5.02 8.35 -14.97
N LYS A 146 5.45 9.30 -15.81
CA LYS A 146 4.62 9.91 -16.86
C LYS A 146 3.95 8.87 -17.75
N LYS A 147 4.67 7.82 -18.14
CA LYS A 147 4.14 6.72 -18.97
C LYS A 147 2.97 6.01 -18.28
N TYR A 148 3.06 5.77 -16.98
CA TYR A 148 2.01 5.10 -16.20
C TYR A 148 0.81 6.02 -15.95
N VAL A 149 1.06 7.30 -15.68
CA VAL A 149 0.01 8.32 -15.56
C VAL A 149 -0.75 8.48 -16.87
N ASP A 150 -0.05 8.58 -18.00
CA ASP A 150 -0.67 8.69 -19.33
C ASP A 150 -1.51 7.45 -19.65
N ARG A 151 -1.05 6.25 -19.25
CA ARG A 151 -1.85 5.01 -19.37
C ARG A 151 -3.16 5.08 -18.57
N VAL A 152 -3.13 5.62 -17.35
CA VAL A 152 -4.35 5.82 -16.53
C VAL A 152 -5.26 6.84 -17.21
N ARG A 153 -4.72 7.96 -17.69
CA ARG A 153 -5.47 9.00 -18.40
C ARG A 153 -6.16 8.46 -19.64
N SER A 154 -5.44 7.71 -20.48
CA SER A 154 -6.01 7.05 -21.66
C SER A 154 -7.15 6.10 -21.29
N ALA A 155 -6.95 5.25 -20.29
CA ALA A 155 -8.00 4.32 -19.86
C ALA A 155 -9.28 5.02 -19.38
N ILE A 156 -9.16 6.17 -18.70
CA ILE A 156 -10.32 6.96 -18.28
C ILE A 156 -11.03 7.60 -19.48
N VAL A 157 -10.27 8.10 -20.46
CA VAL A 157 -10.83 8.65 -21.70
C VAL A 157 -11.57 7.56 -22.48
N ASP A 158 -10.98 6.37 -22.60
CA ASP A 158 -11.58 5.24 -23.29
C ASP A 158 -12.90 4.82 -22.61
N LEU A 159 -12.91 4.73 -21.27
CA LEU A 159 -14.12 4.46 -20.48
C LEU A 159 -15.21 5.53 -20.70
N PHE A 160 -14.83 6.80 -20.77
CA PHE A 160 -15.77 7.88 -21.02
C PHE A 160 -16.37 7.81 -22.44
N VAL A 161 -15.55 7.50 -23.44
CA VAL A 161 -16.00 7.33 -24.84
C VAL A 161 -16.94 6.14 -24.96
N GLU A 162 -16.62 5.01 -24.33
CA GLU A 162 -17.48 3.83 -24.31
C GLU A 162 -18.83 4.12 -23.64
N TYR A 163 -18.80 4.75 -22.46
CA TYR A 163 -20.00 5.16 -21.74
C TYR A 163 -20.87 6.15 -22.54
N GLY A 164 -20.23 7.16 -23.14
CA GLY A 164 -20.92 8.18 -23.96
C GLY A 164 -21.38 7.66 -25.34
N GLY A 165 -20.80 6.56 -25.82
CA GLY A 165 -21.14 5.91 -27.09
C GLY A 165 -22.48 5.17 -27.06
N GLU A 166 -22.91 4.67 -25.90
CA GLU A 166 -24.24 4.06 -25.73
C GLU A 166 -25.37 5.10 -25.64
N LEU A 167 -25.05 6.36 -25.35
CA LEU A 167 -26.03 7.45 -25.22
C LEU A 167 -26.26 8.24 -26.52
N ASN A 168 -25.74 7.78 -27.67
CA ASN A 168 -25.90 8.50 -28.95
C ASN A 168 -26.08 7.59 -30.18
N PRO A 169 -27.32 7.32 -30.64
CA PRO A 169 -27.64 7.51 -32.03
C PRO A 169 -27.90 9.01 -32.25
N SER A 170 -26.84 9.74 -32.62
CA SER A 170 -26.84 11.15 -33.08
C SER A 170 -26.98 12.25 -32.01
N PHE A 171 -25.85 12.72 -31.48
CA PHE A 171 -25.66 14.15 -31.25
C PHE A 171 -24.36 14.61 -31.90
N GLY A 172 -24.53 15.39 -32.97
CA GLY A 172 -23.44 16.09 -33.63
C GLY A 172 -22.85 17.17 -32.72
N TYR A 173 -21.55 17.36 -32.88
CA TYR A 173 -20.73 18.41 -32.31
C TYR A 173 -21.45 19.77 -32.22
N ALA A 174 -21.58 20.32 -31.02
CA ALA A 174 -21.65 21.76 -30.79
C ALA A 174 -21.09 22.11 -29.41
N CYS A 175 -20.05 22.94 -29.43
CA CYS A 175 -19.46 23.62 -28.29
C CYS A 175 -20.45 24.66 -27.72
N GLY A 176 -20.54 24.80 -26.40
CA GLY A 176 -21.28 25.87 -25.74
C GLY A 176 -21.32 25.72 -24.21
N SER A 177 -20.79 26.73 -23.53
CA SER A 177 -20.70 26.98 -22.09
C SER A 177 -22.03 26.86 -21.33
N ASP A 178 -22.01 26.45 -20.07
CA ASP A 178 -22.30 27.32 -18.91
C ASP A 178 -22.30 26.54 -17.58
N VAL A 179 -21.94 27.28 -16.53
CA VAL A 179 -21.75 26.87 -15.12
C VAL A 179 -23.09 26.77 -14.42
N GLU A 180 -23.35 25.71 -13.65
CA GLU A 180 -24.16 25.80 -12.42
C GLU A 180 -23.62 24.87 -11.32
N GLU A 181 -23.46 25.49 -10.15
CA GLU A 181 -22.98 24.95 -8.89
C GLU A 181 -24.17 24.33 -8.13
N SER A 182 -24.02 23.14 -7.53
CA SER A 182 -24.99 22.68 -6.53
C SER A 182 -24.30 21.95 -5.38
N ASN A 183 -24.51 22.51 -4.19
CA ASN A 183 -24.03 22.05 -2.90
C ASN A 183 -24.79 20.81 -2.45
N PHE A 184 -24.08 19.82 -1.89
CA PHE A 184 -24.68 18.80 -1.03
C PHE A 184 -23.82 18.56 0.21
N SER A 185 -24.38 18.92 1.36
CA SER A 185 -23.83 18.76 2.71
C SER A 185 -24.12 17.38 3.27
N GLY A 186 -23.15 16.75 3.93
CA GLY A 186 -23.36 15.56 4.76
C GLY A 186 -22.18 15.31 5.68
N ALA A 187 -22.43 15.38 6.98
CA ALA A 187 -21.46 15.47 8.07
C ALA A 187 -20.78 14.13 8.46
N ASP A 188 -19.70 14.32 9.20
CA ASP A 188 -18.63 13.41 9.64
C ASP A 188 -19.04 12.18 10.44
N LYS A 189 -18.16 11.16 10.42
CA LYS A 189 -17.61 10.54 11.64
C LYS A 189 -16.14 10.12 11.45
N GLU A 190 -15.29 10.71 12.28
CA GLU A 190 -13.88 10.38 12.50
C GLU A 190 -13.69 8.95 13.02
N SER A 191 -12.60 8.33 12.59
CA SER A 191 -11.83 7.39 13.40
C SER A 191 -10.35 7.61 13.08
N ASP A 192 -9.71 8.38 13.94
CA ASP A 192 -8.26 8.59 13.98
C ASP A 192 -7.56 7.28 14.33
N ASP A 193 -6.60 6.87 13.50
CA ASP A 193 -5.18 7.08 13.76
C ASP A 193 -4.38 6.36 12.67
N ILE A 194 -3.34 7.02 12.15
CA ILE A 194 -2.46 6.60 11.04
C ILE A 194 -2.97 6.97 9.63
N SER A 195 -3.20 8.26 9.40
CA SER A 195 -3.30 8.85 8.05
C SER A 195 -2.39 10.08 7.85
N ASP A 196 -1.77 10.58 8.92
CA ASP A 196 -1.33 11.97 8.94
C ASP A 196 -0.10 12.25 8.06
N ASP A 197 0.92 11.39 8.06
CA ASP A 197 2.20 11.72 7.42
C ASP A 197 2.14 11.78 5.87
N MET A 198 1.28 10.97 5.23
CA MET A 198 1.18 10.96 3.76
C MET A 198 0.23 12.03 3.24
N PHE A 199 -0.94 12.20 3.85
CA PHE A 199 -1.82 13.32 3.50
C PHE A 199 -1.15 14.65 3.83
N SER A 200 -0.43 14.75 4.95
CA SER A 200 0.42 15.92 5.23
C SER A 200 1.42 16.23 4.12
N ASN A 201 2.10 15.21 3.58
CA ASN A 201 3.08 15.41 2.52
C ASN A 201 2.43 15.71 1.15
N PHE A 202 1.26 15.13 0.88
CA PHE A 202 0.47 15.44 -0.32
C PHE A 202 -0.15 16.84 -0.24
N ASP A 203 -0.72 17.23 0.89
CA ASP A 203 -1.35 18.52 1.15
C ASP A 203 -0.32 19.65 1.10
N LYS A 204 0.91 19.42 1.60
CA LYS A 204 2.05 20.32 1.38
C LYS A 204 2.37 20.49 -0.11
N CYS A 205 2.31 19.41 -0.91
CA CYS A 205 2.58 19.49 -2.35
C CYS A 205 1.48 20.24 -3.14
N ILE A 206 0.22 20.23 -2.67
CA ILE A 206 -0.89 20.93 -3.32
C ILE A 206 -0.98 22.40 -2.88
N GLY A 207 -0.53 22.75 -1.67
CA GLY A 207 -0.58 24.13 -1.15
C GLY A 207 0.39 25.13 -1.78
N ASP A 208 1.37 24.67 -2.57
CA ASP A 208 2.46 25.48 -3.13
C ASP A 208 2.24 25.92 -4.60
N ASN A 209 1.02 25.79 -5.15
CA ASN A 209 0.67 26.20 -6.53
C ASN A 209 -0.26 27.42 -6.58
#